data_AF-A0AAD3CRW7-F1
#
_entry.id   AF-A0AAD3CRW7-F1
#
_cell.length_a   1.000
_cell.length_b   1.000
_cell.length_c   1.000
_cell.angle_alpha   90.00
_cell.angle_beta   90.00
_cell.angle_gamma   90.00
#
_symmetry.space_group_name_H-M   'P 1'
#
loop_
_entity.id
_entity.type
_entity.pdbx_description
1 polymer ?
#
loop_
_entity_poly.entity_id
_entity_poly.type
_entity_poly.pdbx_seq_one_letter_code
_entity_poly.pdbx_strand_id
1 'polypeptide(L)'
;MSHIAKNENTNLLEKKEDPAFAKIFPNASCQYSFECTDTDGNKLSKVEQYLANFLHMSPLYRSDDNLVFVENSRSPPTSWYKKRFMTKYMLKIETTNDPKRFLVRHVVGGTISPKTTRYDEFVCKEVNEDGIGVVWEGTGHVTSIATRLLTCCLSGETEYKQRMVLIDEKGEKEVLLHPVPWAQK
;
A
#
# COMPACT_ATOMS: atom_id res chain seq x y z
N MET A 1 -20.35 -23.28 -46.62
CA MET A 1 -20.81 -22.98 -45.25
C MET A 1 -19.64 -23.12 -44.31
N SER A 2 -19.09 -22.01 -43.82
CA SER A 2 -18.15 -22.01 -42.70
C SER A 2 -18.37 -20.71 -41.93
N HIS A 3 -18.53 -20.85 -40.62
CA HIS A 3 -19.15 -19.89 -39.73
C HIS A 3 -18.26 -18.67 -39.50
N ILE A 4 -18.82 -17.49 -39.75
CA ILE A 4 -18.34 -16.23 -39.22
C ILE A 4 -18.60 -16.27 -37.71
N ALA A 5 -17.54 -16.48 -36.92
CA ALA A 5 -17.59 -16.29 -35.48
C ALA A 5 -17.79 -14.79 -35.21
N LYS A 6 -18.99 -14.44 -34.76
CA LYS A 6 -19.32 -13.11 -34.23
C LYS A 6 -18.43 -12.89 -33.01
N ASN A 7 -17.58 -11.87 -33.08
CA ASN A 7 -16.80 -11.39 -31.96
C ASN A 7 -17.76 -10.66 -31.02
N GLU A 8 -18.28 -11.38 -30.03
CA GLU A 8 -19.20 -10.86 -29.02
C GLU A 8 -18.45 -9.93 -28.06
N ASN A 9 -18.82 -8.65 -28.10
CA ASN A 9 -18.92 -7.74 -26.96
C ASN A 9 -18.02 -8.03 -25.74
N THR A 10 -16.75 -7.61 -25.79
CA THR A 10 -16.10 -7.13 -24.56
C THR A 10 -16.61 -5.73 -24.25
N ASN A 11 -17.79 -5.70 -23.65
CA ASN A 11 -18.30 -4.55 -22.91
C ASN A 11 -17.39 -4.41 -21.68
N LEU A 12 -16.22 -3.77 -21.87
CA LEU A 12 -15.44 -3.19 -20.78
C LEU A 12 -16.30 -2.07 -20.22
N LEU A 13 -17.27 -2.43 -19.39
CA LEU A 13 -17.85 -1.52 -18.42
C LEU A 13 -16.67 -0.97 -17.64
N GLU A 14 -16.27 0.26 -17.96
CA GLU A 14 -15.43 1.07 -17.10
C GLU A 14 -16.06 0.95 -15.71
N LYS A 15 -15.40 0.22 -14.80
CA LYS A 15 -15.82 0.17 -13.42
C LYS A 15 -15.70 1.61 -12.92
N LYS A 16 -16.81 2.34 -12.94
CA LYS A 16 -16.88 3.62 -12.25
C LYS A 16 -16.55 3.34 -10.80
N GLU A 17 -15.51 3.99 -10.33
CA GLU A 17 -15.14 3.98 -8.93
C GLU A 17 -16.36 4.36 -8.08
N ASP A 18 -16.54 3.68 -6.94
CA ASP A 18 -17.59 4.01 -5.99
C ASP A 18 -17.41 5.46 -5.51
N PRO A 19 -18.37 6.37 -5.80
CA PRO A 19 -18.28 7.76 -5.39
C PRO A 19 -18.11 7.95 -3.87
N ALA A 20 -18.64 7.02 -3.06
CA ALA A 20 -18.49 7.06 -1.61
C ALA A 20 -17.05 6.73 -1.19
N PHE A 21 -16.43 5.75 -1.83
CA PHE A 21 -15.01 5.44 -1.61
C PHE A 21 -14.11 6.59 -2.07
N ALA A 22 -14.36 7.14 -3.26
CA ALA A 22 -13.63 8.27 -3.82
C ALA A 22 -13.71 9.53 -2.92
N LYS A 23 -14.81 9.70 -2.18
CA LYS A 23 -14.95 10.79 -1.20
C LYS A 23 -14.06 10.58 0.04
N ILE A 24 -14.02 9.36 0.56
CA ILE A 24 -13.27 9.04 1.79
C ILE A 24 -11.78 8.91 1.52
N PHE A 25 -11.39 8.38 0.36
CA PHE A 25 -9.99 8.18 0.01
C PHE A 25 -9.67 8.85 -1.33
N PRO A 26 -9.62 10.19 -1.41
CA PRO A 26 -9.57 10.88 -2.70
C PRO A 26 -8.30 10.60 -3.51
N ASN A 27 -8.47 10.57 -4.84
CA ASN A 27 -7.37 10.45 -5.81
C ASN A 27 -6.55 11.76 -5.93
N ALA A 28 -7.08 12.89 -5.46
CA ALA A 28 -6.40 14.18 -5.54
C ALA A 28 -5.28 14.27 -4.50
N SER A 29 -4.01 14.25 -4.94
CA SER A 29 -2.74 14.61 -4.26
C SER A 29 -2.62 14.45 -2.73
N CYS A 30 -3.40 13.58 -2.09
CA CYS A 30 -3.32 13.32 -0.67
C CYS A 30 -2.11 12.43 -0.41
N GLN A 31 -1.20 12.91 0.43
CA GLN A 31 -0.07 12.14 0.91
C GLN A 31 -0.38 11.50 2.24
N TYR A 32 0.04 10.26 2.39
CA TYR A 32 -0.10 9.45 3.58
C TYR A 32 1.28 9.00 4.06
N SER A 33 1.56 9.17 5.34
CA SER A 33 2.67 8.48 5.99
C SER A 33 2.28 7.02 6.13
N PHE A 34 3.23 6.11 5.97
CA PHE A 34 3.02 4.69 6.09
C PHE A 34 4.04 4.08 7.04
N GLU A 35 3.57 3.27 7.98
CA GLU A 35 4.41 2.58 8.97
C GLU A 35 3.85 1.20 9.35
N CYS A 36 4.74 0.25 9.66
CA CYS A 36 4.32 -0.98 10.35
C CYS A 36 4.31 -0.70 11.86
N THR A 37 3.22 -1.04 12.53
CA THR A 37 2.98 -0.65 13.93
C THR A 37 3.26 -1.74 14.95
N ASP A 38 3.34 -3.02 14.55
CA ASP A 38 3.57 -4.16 15.44
C ASP A 38 4.98 -4.76 15.30
N THR A 39 6.01 -3.99 15.63
CA THR A 39 7.40 -4.44 15.43
C THR A 39 7.98 -5.29 16.56
N ASP A 40 7.25 -5.45 17.66
CA ASP A 40 7.74 -6.16 18.85
C ASP A 40 7.33 -7.63 18.82
N GLY A 41 8.31 -8.53 18.94
CA GLY A 41 8.10 -9.99 18.94
C GLY A 41 7.86 -10.60 17.55
N ASN A 42 7.09 -9.93 16.68
CA ASN A 42 6.72 -10.45 15.36
C ASN A 42 7.87 -10.32 14.35
N LYS A 43 8.41 -11.45 13.86
CA LYS A 43 9.52 -11.41 12.88
C LYS A 43 9.06 -10.99 11.50
N LEU A 44 7.82 -11.31 11.12
CA LEU A 44 7.26 -10.89 9.84
C LEU A 44 7.16 -9.36 9.80
N SER A 45 6.62 -8.73 10.84
CA SER A 45 6.52 -7.27 10.93
C SER A 45 7.89 -6.57 10.82
N LYS A 46 8.95 -7.17 11.39
CA LYS A 46 10.32 -6.64 11.22
C LYS A 46 10.81 -6.72 9.78
N VAL A 47 10.52 -7.82 9.08
CA VAL A 47 10.86 -7.97 7.65
C VAL A 47 10.07 -6.97 6.81
N GLU A 48 8.79 -6.79 7.10
CA GLU A 48 7.93 -5.83 6.40
C GLU A 48 8.36 -4.38 6.64
N GLN A 49 8.72 -4.03 7.88
CA GLN A 49 9.30 -2.70 8.18
C GLN A 49 10.62 -2.49 7.43
N TYR A 50 11.47 -3.52 7.33
CA TYR A 50 12.70 -3.44 6.54
C TYR A 50 12.40 -3.23 5.05
N LEU A 51 11.43 -3.95 4.51
CA LEU A 51 11.00 -3.81 3.12
C LEU A 51 10.43 -2.41 2.85
N ALA A 52 9.58 -1.91 3.74
CA ALA A 52 9.00 -0.57 3.67
C ALA A 52 10.09 0.51 3.64
N ASN A 53 11.09 0.40 4.51
CA ASN A 53 12.24 1.29 4.55
C ASN A 53 13.11 1.16 3.29
N PHE A 54 13.37 -0.08 2.85
CA PHE A 54 14.20 -0.37 1.68
C PHE A 54 13.59 0.20 0.40
N LEU A 55 12.27 0.12 0.26
CA LEU A 55 11.51 0.59 -0.91
C LEU A 55 11.05 2.05 -0.80
N HIS A 56 11.37 2.75 0.30
CA HIS A 56 10.86 4.11 0.58
C HIS A 56 9.34 4.19 0.46
N MET A 57 8.63 3.29 1.16
CA MET A 57 7.17 3.22 1.08
C MET A 57 6.44 4.38 1.77
N SER A 58 7.11 5.48 2.07
CA SER A 58 6.56 6.67 2.72
C SER A 58 7.32 7.93 2.26
N PRO A 59 6.63 9.01 1.84
CA PRO A 59 5.17 9.11 1.79
C PRO A 59 4.53 8.34 0.61
N LEU A 60 3.26 7.96 0.76
CA LEU A 60 2.41 7.35 -0.27
C LEU A 60 1.42 8.38 -0.77
N TYR A 61 1.11 8.39 -2.06
CA TYR A 61 -0.08 9.08 -2.56
C TYR A 61 -0.93 8.13 -3.39
N ARG A 62 -2.23 8.43 -3.40
CA ARG A 62 -3.18 7.73 -4.26
C ARG A 62 -3.05 8.24 -5.69
N SER A 63 -2.97 7.32 -6.65
CA SER A 63 -3.03 7.60 -8.08
C SER A 63 -3.90 6.54 -8.75
N ASP A 64 -5.14 6.91 -9.04
CA ASP A 64 -6.22 6.06 -9.53
C ASP A 64 -6.42 4.83 -8.63
N ASP A 65 -6.25 3.64 -9.20
CA ASP A 65 -6.29 2.35 -8.52
C ASP A 65 -4.93 1.97 -7.92
N ASN A 66 -3.99 2.89 -7.75
CA ASN A 66 -2.65 2.60 -7.24
C ASN A 66 -2.30 3.46 -6.02
N LEU A 67 -1.44 2.92 -5.17
CA LEU A 67 -0.65 3.69 -4.21
C LEU A 67 0.76 3.79 -4.76
N VAL A 68 1.21 5.03 -4.94
CA VAL A 68 2.53 5.33 -5.50
C VAL A 68 3.41 5.88 -4.40
N PHE A 69 4.63 5.37 -4.36
CA PHE A 69 5.67 5.84 -3.46
C PHE A 69 6.21 7.17 -3.98
N VAL A 70 6.24 8.20 -3.13
CA VAL A 70 7.01 9.40 -3.45
C VAL A 70 8.47 9.04 -3.23
N GLU A 71 9.26 9.01 -4.31
CA GLU A 71 10.71 8.93 -4.18
C GLU A 71 11.15 10.21 -3.44
N ASN A 72 11.43 10.10 -2.14
CA ASN A 72 12.05 11.17 -1.37
C ASN A 72 13.42 11.44 -2.01
N SER A 73 13.44 12.40 -2.93
CA SER A 73 14.51 12.68 -3.90
C SER A 73 15.77 13.30 -3.28
N ARG A 74 16.01 13.10 -1.99
CA ARG A 74 17.26 13.52 -1.32
C ARG A 74 18.33 12.45 -1.25
N SER A 75 18.00 11.20 -1.56
CA SER A 75 18.98 10.14 -1.70
C SER A 75 18.67 9.36 -2.99
N PRO A 76 19.43 9.52 -4.08
CA PRO A 76 19.26 8.64 -5.23
C PRO A 76 19.38 7.19 -4.76
N PRO A 77 18.59 6.24 -5.31
CA PRO A 77 18.80 4.84 -5.03
C PRO A 77 20.26 4.53 -5.37
N THR A 78 21.07 4.26 -4.34
CA THR A 78 22.53 4.10 -4.45
C THR A 78 22.94 2.88 -5.27
N SER A 79 21.97 2.11 -5.77
CA SER A 79 22.16 0.90 -6.56
C SER A 79 21.15 0.82 -7.70
N TRP A 80 21.65 0.53 -8.90
CA TRP A 80 20.86 0.21 -10.10
C TRP A 80 19.81 -0.89 -9.83
N TYR A 81 20.11 -1.83 -8.92
CA TYR A 81 19.22 -2.91 -8.53
C TYR A 81 17.97 -2.38 -7.83
N LYS A 82 18.13 -1.41 -6.92
CA LYS A 82 17.02 -0.79 -6.20
C LYS A 82 16.09 -0.05 -7.15
N LYS A 83 16.64 0.71 -8.11
CA LYS A 83 15.86 1.39 -9.15
C LYS A 83 15.07 0.39 -10.01
N ARG A 84 15.71 -0.69 -10.45
CA ARG A 84 15.07 -1.74 -11.26
C ARG A 84 13.99 -2.52 -10.50
N PHE A 85 14.19 -2.74 -9.20
CA PHE A 85 13.20 -3.41 -8.35
C PHE A 85 12.00 -2.49 -8.06
N MET A 86 12.23 -1.22 -7.72
CA MET A 86 11.17 -0.23 -7.52
C MET A 86 10.32 -0.01 -8.77
N THR A 87 10.90 0.02 -9.97
CA THR A 87 10.12 0.06 -11.23
C THR A 87 9.21 -1.15 -11.45
N LYS A 88 9.40 -2.23 -10.67
CA LYS A 88 8.64 -3.48 -10.80
C LYS A 88 7.67 -3.70 -9.65
N TYR A 89 7.76 -2.93 -8.57
CA TYR A 89 6.93 -3.09 -7.39
C TYR A 89 5.89 -1.98 -7.32
N MET A 90 4.62 -2.36 -7.30
CA MET A 90 3.50 -1.42 -7.20
C MET A 90 2.46 -1.94 -6.20
N LEU A 91 1.71 -1.03 -5.61
CA LEU A 91 0.56 -1.34 -4.78
C LEU A 91 -0.71 -0.97 -5.52
N LYS A 92 -1.58 -1.96 -5.75
CA LYS A 92 -2.86 -1.77 -6.43
C LYS A 92 -4.01 -1.81 -5.42
N ILE A 93 -4.84 -0.79 -5.44
CA ILE A 93 -6.07 -0.69 -4.65
C ILE A 93 -7.13 -1.61 -5.28
N GLU A 94 -7.82 -2.35 -4.43
CA GLU A 94 -9.00 -3.12 -4.77
C GLU A 94 -10.12 -2.70 -3.82
N THR A 95 -11.11 -1.96 -4.34
CA THR A 95 -12.24 -1.45 -3.56
C THR A 95 -13.13 -2.59 -3.05
N THR A 96 -13.73 -2.37 -1.90
CA THR A 96 -14.75 -3.28 -1.33
C THR A 96 -16.14 -2.65 -1.45
N ASN A 97 -17.17 -3.37 -0.99
CA ASN A 97 -18.53 -2.82 -0.88
C ASN A 97 -18.67 -1.80 0.28
N ASP A 98 -17.66 -1.68 1.14
CA ASP A 98 -17.61 -0.72 2.24
C ASP A 98 -16.67 0.44 1.85
N PRO A 99 -17.18 1.68 1.73
CA PRO A 99 -16.37 2.84 1.31
C PRO A 99 -15.29 3.21 2.34
N LYS A 100 -15.35 2.68 3.57
CA LYS A 100 -14.30 2.85 4.59
C LYS A 100 -13.28 1.73 4.58
N ARG A 101 -13.29 0.84 3.58
CA ARG A 101 -12.42 -0.31 3.50
C ARG A 101 -11.92 -0.57 2.09
N PHE A 102 -10.63 -0.83 1.97
CA PHE A 102 -10.03 -1.29 0.73
C PHE A 102 -8.98 -2.36 0.97
N LEU A 103 -8.68 -3.11 -0.08
CA LEU A 103 -7.55 -4.03 -0.09
C LEU A 103 -6.41 -3.42 -0.90
N VAL A 104 -5.18 -3.74 -0.52
CA VAL A 104 -3.99 -3.47 -1.33
C VAL A 104 -3.41 -4.78 -1.82
N ARG A 105 -3.12 -4.81 -3.11
CA ARG A 105 -2.55 -5.95 -3.82
C ARG A 105 -1.14 -5.61 -4.26
N HIS A 106 -0.22 -6.49 -3.90
CA HIS A 106 1.20 -6.37 -4.21
C HIS A 106 1.44 -6.81 -5.65
N VAL A 107 1.95 -5.91 -6.48
CA VAL A 107 2.31 -6.20 -7.87
C VAL A 107 3.83 -6.26 -7.96
N VAL A 108 4.36 -7.41 -8.38
CA VAL A 108 5.81 -7.64 -8.52
C VAL A 108 6.11 -8.05 -9.96
N GLY A 109 6.91 -7.27 -10.67
CA GLY A 109 7.27 -7.55 -12.06
C GLY A 109 6.05 -7.61 -13.00
N GLY A 110 5.02 -6.81 -12.73
CA GLY A 110 3.77 -6.79 -13.49
C GLY A 110 2.77 -7.90 -13.13
N THR A 111 3.12 -8.78 -12.19
CA THR A 111 2.22 -9.85 -11.71
C THR A 111 1.58 -9.44 -10.38
N ILE A 112 0.24 -9.48 -10.31
CA ILE A 112 -0.51 -9.25 -9.07
C ILE A 112 -0.40 -10.51 -8.20
N SER A 113 0.17 -10.38 -7.01
CA SER A 113 0.24 -11.48 -6.03
C SER A 113 -1.18 -11.95 -5.68
N PRO A 114 -1.49 -13.27 -5.72
CA PRO A 114 -2.80 -13.80 -5.34
C PRO A 114 -3.21 -13.42 -3.91
N LYS A 115 -4.52 -13.23 -3.64
CA LYS A 115 -5.03 -12.97 -2.27
C LYS A 115 -4.71 -14.13 -1.35
N THR A 116 -4.69 -15.34 -1.90
CA THR A 116 -4.29 -16.54 -1.20
C THR A 116 -2.81 -16.56 -0.84
N THR A 117 -1.99 -15.60 -1.30
CA THR A 117 -0.55 -15.51 -1.03
C THR A 117 -0.22 -14.29 -0.20
N ARG A 118 -0.65 -13.10 -0.64
CA ARG A 118 -0.38 -11.82 0.01
C ARG A 118 -1.38 -10.74 -0.39
N TYR A 119 -1.92 -10.02 0.58
CA TYR A 119 -2.69 -8.79 0.42
C TYR A 119 -2.71 -8.01 1.73
N ASP A 120 -3.02 -6.72 1.66
CA ASP A 120 -3.28 -5.91 2.85
C ASP A 120 -4.74 -5.49 2.86
N GLU A 121 -5.35 -5.42 4.04
CA GLU A 121 -6.66 -4.81 4.26
C GLU A 121 -6.49 -3.53 5.06
N PHE A 122 -7.09 -2.44 4.63
CA PHE A 122 -7.13 -1.16 5.33
C PHE A 122 -8.55 -0.76 5.66
N VAL A 123 -8.73 -0.21 6.87
CA VAL A 123 -10.00 0.30 7.37
C VAL A 123 -9.80 1.73 7.88
N CYS A 124 -10.62 2.65 7.39
CA CYS A 124 -10.66 4.03 7.83
C CYS A 124 -11.12 4.10 9.29
N LYS A 125 -10.29 4.67 10.16
CA LYS A 125 -10.60 4.88 11.58
C LYS A 125 -11.08 6.28 11.87
N GLU A 126 -10.59 7.26 11.13
CA GLU A 126 -10.88 8.67 11.36
C GLU A 126 -11.06 9.40 10.04
N VAL A 127 -12.00 10.33 9.99
CA VAL A 127 -12.24 11.24 8.84
C VAL A 127 -12.18 12.69 9.32
N ASN A 128 -11.72 13.61 8.47
CA ASN A 128 -11.76 15.04 8.73
C ASN A 128 -13.15 15.65 8.45
N GLU A 129 -13.28 16.97 8.60
CA GLU A 129 -14.50 17.74 8.34
C GLU A 129 -14.99 17.63 6.88
N ASP A 130 -14.07 17.46 5.93
CA ASP A 130 -14.39 17.25 4.50
C ASP A 130 -14.85 15.80 4.20
N GLY A 131 -14.79 14.91 5.20
CA GLY A 131 -15.11 13.49 5.06
C GLY A 131 -13.99 12.63 4.48
N ILE A 132 -12.76 13.15 4.42
CA ILE A 132 -11.56 12.44 3.95
C ILE A 132 -10.99 11.62 5.10
N GLY A 133 -10.68 10.36 4.84
CA GLY A 133 -10.02 9.45 5.78
C GLY A 133 -8.60 9.90 6.11
N VAL A 134 -8.40 10.32 7.36
CA VAL A 134 -7.13 10.84 7.88
C VAL A 134 -6.29 9.78 8.59
N VAL A 135 -6.93 8.73 9.13
CA VAL A 135 -6.23 7.59 9.72
C VAL A 135 -6.82 6.31 9.19
N TRP A 136 -5.94 5.46 8.66
CA TRP A 136 -6.26 4.11 8.23
C TRP A 136 -5.41 3.13 9.03
N GLU A 137 -6.04 2.11 9.57
CA GLU A 137 -5.34 0.98 10.16
C GLU A 137 -5.44 -0.20 9.20
N GLY A 138 -4.33 -0.91 9.04
CA GLY A 138 -4.26 -2.05 8.15
C GLY A 138 -3.75 -3.31 8.82
N THR A 139 -4.16 -4.44 8.26
CA THR A 139 -3.59 -5.76 8.53
C THR A 139 -3.05 -6.31 7.22
N GLY A 140 -1.75 -6.59 7.18
CA GLY A 140 -1.13 -7.28 6.06
C GLY A 140 -1.20 -8.78 6.29
N HIS A 141 -1.64 -9.52 5.28
CA HIS A 141 -1.78 -10.97 5.32
C HIS A 141 -0.76 -11.61 4.38
N VAL A 142 -0.04 -12.60 4.88
CA VAL A 142 0.98 -13.35 4.17
C VAL A 142 0.81 -14.84 4.47
N THR A 143 0.79 -15.69 3.45
CA THR A 143 0.70 -17.15 3.69
C THR A 143 1.83 -17.67 4.56
N SER A 144 1.56 -18.74 5.31
CA SER A 144 2.59 -19.42 6.12
C SER A 144 3.84 -19.82 5.31
N ILE A 145 3.66 -20.29 4.06
CA ILE A 145 4.79 -20.63 3.18
C ILE A 145 5.62 -19.38 2.87
N ALA A 146 4.98 -18.29 2.44
CA ALA A 146 5.67 -17.04 2.15
C ALA A 146 6.30 -16.41 3.41
N THR A 147 5.61 -16.43 4.55
CA THR A 147 6.15 -15.97 5.85
C THR A 147 7.44 -16.71 6.18
N ARG A 148 7.45 -18.05 6.09
CA ARG A 148 8.65 -18.84 6.39
C ARG A 148 9.80 -18.50 5.44
N LEU A 149 9.52 -18.25 4.17
CA LEU A 149 10.55 -17.80 3.22
C LEU A 149 11.09 -16.40 3.57
N LEU A 150 10.20 -15.44 3.81
CA LEU A 150 10.55 -14.05 4.12
C LEU A 150 11.32 -13.92 5.43
N THR A 151 10.96 -14.72 6.42
CA THR A 151 11.54 -14.67 7.77
C THR A 151 12.65 -15.71 7.99
N CYS A 152 13.08 -16.44 6.96
CA CYS A 152 14.04 -17.55 7.09
C CYS A 152 13.63 -18.58 8.17
N CYS A 153 12.35 -18.95 8.18
CA CYS A 153 11.70 -19.86 9.14
C CYS A 153 11.66 -19.37 10.59
N LEU A 154 11.93 -18.08 10.84
CA LEU A 154 11.97 -17.51 12.20
C LEU A 154 10.61 -17.10 12.75
N SER A 155 9.54 -17.10 11.94
CA SER A 155 8.17 -16.89 12.43
C SER A 155 7.15 -17.76 11.69
N GLY A 156 6.08 -18.09 12.41
CA GLY A 156 4.85 -18.68 11.87
C GLY A 156 3.70 -17.68 11.75
N GLU A 157 3.89 -16.43 12.16
CA GLU A 157 2.88 -15.37 12.10
C GLU A 157 2.60 -15.00 10.65
N THR A 158 1.33 -15.04 10.26
CA THR A 158 0.89 -14.79 8.89
C THR A 158 0.35 -13.38 8.71
N GLU A 159 0.43 -12.55 9.75
CA GLU A 159 -0.14 -11.22 9.76
C GLU A 159 0.83 -10.21 10.38
N TYR A 160 0.70 -8.95 9.94
CA TYR A 160 1.37 -7.80 10.51
C TYR A 160 0.42 -6.58 10.53
N LYS A 161 0.68 -5.61 11.40
CA LYS A 161 -0.12 -4.39 11.54
C LYS A 161 0.60 -3.21 10.92
N GLN A 162 -0.19 -2.34 10.32
CA GLN A 162 0.28 -1.16 9.61
C GLN A 162 -0.70 -0.01 9.77
N ARG A 163 -0.22 1.20 9.51
CA ARG A 163 -0.99 2.42 9.66
C ARG A 163 -0.66 3.38 8.54
N MET A 164 -1.69 4.04 8.01
CA MET A 164 -1.54 5.20 7.13
C MET A 164 -2.15 6.43 7.79
N VAL A 165 -1.42 7.55 7.81
CA VAL A 165 -1.91 8.83 8.35
C VAL A 165 -1.77 9.91 7.29
N LEU A 166 -2.83 10.66 7.04
CA LEU A 166 -2.80 11.78 6.09
C LEU A 166 -1.80 12.85 6.58
N ILE A 167 -0.87 13.24 5.72
CA ILE A 167 0.19 14.22 6.03
C ILE A 167 -0.27 15.66 5.71
N ASP A 168 -1.15 15.84 4.71
CA ASP A 168 -1.58 17.12 4.13
C ASP A 168 -0.43 17.98 3.56
N GLU A 169 -0.53 18.32 2.26
CA GLU A 169 0.39 19.23 1.54
C GLU A 169 -0.27 20.57 1.20
N LYS A 170 -1.34 20.98 1.87
CA LYS A 170 -1.69 22.40 1.89
C LYS A 170 -0.79 23.10 2.92
N GLY A 171 0.31 23.67 2.42
CA GLY A 171 1.38 24.30 3.21
C GLY A 171 0.93 24.96 4.52
N GLU A 172 1.69 24.66 5.58
CA GLU A 172 1.47 25.01 6.99
C GLU A 172 0.67 24.00 7.82
N LYS A 173 1.35 22.91 8.17
CA LYS A 173 1.72 22.66 9.58
C LYS A 173 2.91 21.72 9.62
N GLU A 174 3.96 22.12 10.34
CA GLU A 174 5.01 21.22 10.78
C GLU A 174 4.37 20.00 11.44
N VAL A 175 4.29 18.90 10.70
CA VAL A 175 4.34 17.59 11.34
C VAL A 175 5.76 17.51 11.86
N LEU A 176 5.91 17.77 13.17
CA LEU A 176 7.05 17.34 13.95
C LEU A 176 7.22 15.85 13.66
N LEU A 177 8.05 15.55 12.67
CA LEU A 177 8.78 14.30 12.60
C LEU A 177 9.59 14.29 13.88
N HIS A 178 9.01 13.78 14.97
CA HIS A 178 9.83 13.35 16.08
C HIS A 178 10.85 12.42 15.46
N PRO A 179 12.16 12.74 15.53
CA PRO A 179 13.17 11.86 15.02
C PRO A 179 12.94 10.52 15.69
N VAL A 180 12.75 9.48 14.88
CA VAL A 180 12.65 8.12 15.40
C VAL A 180 13.92 7.90 16.24
N PRO A 181 13.82 7.45 17.51
CA PRO A 181 14.93 7.53 18.48
C PRO A 181 16.25 6.86 18.08
N TRP A 182 16.26 6.07 17.00
CA TRP A 182 17.45 5.37 16.50
C TRP A 182 18.22 6.15 15.42
N ALA A 183 17.75 7.33 14.99
CA ALA A 183 18.47 8.19 14.03
C ALA A 183 19.45 9.18 14.70
N GLN A 184 19.60 9.14 16.02
CA GLN A 184 20.67 9.84 16.74
C GLN A 184 21.71 8.80 17.17
N LYS A 185 22.95 9.07 16.80
CA LYS A 185 24.14 8.23 16.99
C LYS A 185 24.29 7.67 18.40
#